data_AF-A0A2W1ANG9-F1
#
_entry.id   AF-A0A2W1ANG9-F1
#
_cell.length_a   1.000
_cell.length_b   1.000
_cell.length_c   1.000
_cell.angle_alpha   90.00
_cell.angle_beta   90.00
_cell.angle_gamma   90.00
#
_symmetry.space_group_name_H-M   'P 1'
#
loop_
_entity.id
_entity.type
_entity.pdbx_description
1 polymer ?
#
loop_
_entity_poly.entity_id
_entity_poly.type
_entity_poly.pdbx_seq_one_letter_code
_entity_poly.pdbx_strand_id
1 'polypeptide(L)'
;MKAIIDGIDRYSVSLYVFGVRFFKSLLTLIGIIWVLERYSHFRWILYIRSLFSIFDAADLVKLDLPWWSFGAIDHLERHLSSLSGKAVVFEWGSGASTAWLAKRSAKVYSLEHDIEWAKTTKNLITKYKNVKLITIPPDNTVDMFEAEYISNKPGHRGLSFKNYVDSINDIDAQFDLIAIDGRCKSACLKVAISKLKPGGIVLFDDSKRDRNQEALAASDLTLKRYKGMVPCLPYFTYETSVLMSKDSNSG
;
A
#
# COMPACT_ATOMS: atom_id res chain seq x y z
N MET A 1 -27.54 3.29 14.39
CA MET A 1 -26.41 3.01 15.32
C MET A 1 -25.06 2.94 14.60
N LYS A 2 -24.85 2.04 13.62
CA LYS A 2 -23.56 1.89 12.91
C LYS A 2 -23.10 3.13 12.11
N ALA A 3 -24.01 3.84 11.43
CA ALA A 3 -23.68 5.10 10.75
C ALA A 3 -23.31 6.26 11.69
N ILE A 4 -23.85 6.24 12.93
CA ILE A 4 -23.52 7.21 13.98
C ILE A 4 -22.12 6.89 14.53
N ILE A 5 -21.81 5.61 14.75
CA ILE A 5 -20.48 5.12 15.14
C ILE A 5 -19.44 5.44 14.04
N ASP A 6 -19.75 5.15 12.77
CA ASP A 6 -18.88 5.49 11.61
C ASP A 6 -18.70 7.02 11.44
N GLY A 7 -19.61 7.83 11.96
CA GLY A 7 -19.52 9.30 12.00
C GLY A 7 -18.64 9.80 13.15
N ILE A 8 -18.82 9.23 14.35
CA ILE A 8 -18.01 9.51 15.54
C ILE A 8 -16.55 9.10 15.32
N ASP A 9 -16.31 7.96 14.67
CA ASP A 9 -14.96 7.49 14.31
C ASP A 9 -14.29 8.42 13.31
N ARG A 10 -15.01 8.87 12.27
CA ARG A 10 -14.46 9.81 11.28
C ARG A 10 -14.13 11.17 11.89
N TYR A 11 -14.98 11.67 12.78
CA TYR A 11 -14.72 12.92 13.50
C TYR A 11 -13.49 12.78 14.41
N SER A 12 -13.40 11.69 15.17
CA SER A 12 -12.28 11.40 16.06
C SER A 12 -10.96 11.27 15.30
N VAL A 13 -10.96 10.58 14.15
CA VAL A 13 -9.79 10.48 13.26
C VAL A 13 -9.41 11.85 12.72
N SER A 14 -10.38 12.66 12.25
CA SER A 14 -10.12 14.01 11.74
C SER A 14 -9.50 14.90 12.82
N LEU A 15 -10.04 14.87 14.05
CA LEU A 15 -9.53 15.63 15.18
C LEU A 15 -8.11 15.19 15.58
N TYR A 16 -7.85 13.88 15.61
CA TYR A 16 -6.52 13.33 15.84
C TYR A 16 -5.52 13.83 14.79
N VAL A 17 -5.86 13.73 13.51
CA VAL A 17 -5.00 14.18 12.41
C VAL A 17 -4.75 15.68 12.48
N PHE A 18 -5.78 16.47 12.79
CA PHE A 18 -5.63 17.90 13.02
C PHE A 18 -4.67 18.19 14.17
N GLY A 19 -4.84 17.51 15.32
CA GLY A 19 -3.96 17.66 16.48
C GLY A 19 -2.51 17.31 16.17
N VAL A 20 -2.27 16.20 15.47
CA VAL A 20 -0.92 15.79 15.04
C VAL A 20 -0.30 16.83 14.11
N ARG A 21 -1.06 17.36 13.14
CA ARG A 21 -0.58 18.40 12.22
C ARG A 21 -0.28 19.71 12.93
N PHE A 22 -1.15 20.14 13.85
CA PHE A 22 -0.91 21.32 14.67
C PHE A 22 0.35 21.16 15.51
N PHE A 23 0.52 20.00 16.15
CA PHE A 23 1.71 19.74 16.96
C PHE A 23 2.99 19.65 16.10
N LYS A 24 2.94 19.03 14.91
CA LYS A 24 4.04 19.06 13.93
C LYS A 24 4.45 20.51 13.60
N SER A 25 3.49 21.41 13.38
CA SER A 25 3.80 22.82 13.09
C SER A 25 4.53 23.48 14.26
N LEU A 26 4.08 23.28 15.50
CA LEU A 26 4.76 23.80 16.69
C LEU A 26 6.18 23.24 16.81
N LEU A 27 6.35 21.93 16.66
CA LEU A 27 7.67 21.27 16.70
C LEU A 27 8.60 21.69 15.57
N THR A 28 8.04 22.11 14.43
CA THR A 28 8.81 22.65 13.30
C THR A 28 9.38 24.02 13.66
N LEU A 29 8.59 24.90 14.28
CA LEU A 29 9.01 26.25 14.69
C LEU A 29 10.19 26.21 15.67
N ILE A 30 10.21 25.23 16.58
CA ILE A 30 11.28 25.06 17.57
C ILE A 30 12.41 24.12 17.09
N GLY A 31 12.42 23.73 15.80
CA GLY A 31 13.51 22.97 15.18
C GLY A 31 13.54 21.46 15.45
N ILE A 32 12.61 20.91 16.25
CA ILE A 32 12.59 19.47 16.58
C ILE A 32 12.35 18.61 15.34
N ILE A 33 11.45 19.02 14.43
CA ILE A 33 11.23 18.28 13.18
C ILE A 33 12.51 18.23 12.33
N TRP A 34 13.29 19.30 12.29
CA TRP A 34 14.57 19.33 11.57
C TRP A 34 15.60 18.37 12.18
N VAL A 35 15.69 18.32 13.52
CA VAL A 35 16.56 17.37 14.22
C VAL A 35 16.16 15.93 13.88
N LEU A 36 14.86 15.61 13.95
CA LEU A 36 14.35 14.29 13.60
C LEU A 36 14.66 13.92 12.13
N GLU A 37 14.51 14.86 11.20
CA GLU A 37 14.86 14.65 9.79
C GLU A 37 16.37 14.42 9.60
N ARG A 38 17.22 15.19 10.29
CA ARG A 38 18.69 15.03 10.22
C ARG A 38 19.16 13.65 10.66
N TYR A 39 18.51 13.07 11.67
CA TYR A 39 18.88 11.75 12.22
C TYR A 39 17.98 10.61 11.74
N SER A 40 17.22 10.82 10.67
CA SER A 40 16.29 9.83 10.09
C SER A 40 16.96 8.58 9.49
N HIS A 41 18.29 8.52 9.42
CA HIS A 41 19.00 7.28 9.11
C HIS A 41 18.86 6.23 10.23
N PHE A 42 18.57 6.64 11.47
CA PHE A 42 18.21 5.73 12.55
C PHE A 42 16.72 5.36 12.47
N ARG A 43 16.41 4.07 12.38
CA ARG A 43 15.05 3.54 12.19
C ARG A 43 14.02 4.08 13.20
N TRP A 44 14.37 4.13 14.47
CA TRP A 44 13.44 4.58 15.52
C TRP A 44 13.18 6.10 15.42
N ILE A 45 14.17 6.90 15.01
CA ILE A 45 14.00 8.34 14.77
C ILE A 45 13.12 8.56 13.54
N LEU A 46 13.37 7.81 12.46
CA LEU A 46 12.52 7.86 11.26
C LEU A 46 11.08 7.47 11.58
N TYR A 47 10.88 6.43 12.38
CA TYR A 47 9.55 6.04 12.86
C TYR A 47 8.89 7.18 13.63
N ILE A 48 9.55 7.77 14.64
CA ILE A 48 9.01 8.92 15.39
C ILE A 48 8.71 10.09 14.44
N ARG A 49 9.62 10.41 13.51
CA ARG A 49 9.42 11.47 12.52
C ARG A 49 8.18 11.21 11.65
N SER A 50 7.94 9.96 11.28
CA SER A 50 6.80 9.56 10.45
C SER A 50 5.46 9.65 11.19
N LEU A 51 5.43 9.60 12.54
CA LEU A 51 4.18 9.74 13.31
C LEU A 51 3.48 11.09 13.05
N PHE A 52 4.25 12.10 12.64
CA PHE A 52 3.76 13.42 12.26
C PHE A 52 3.24 13.50 10.81
N SER A 53 3.30 12.41 10.04
CA SER A 53 2.94 12.35 8.62
C SER A 53 1.63 11.60 8.37
N ILE A 54 0.79 11.40 9.40
CA ILE A 54 -0.49 10.70 9.28
C ILE A 54 -1.38 11.36 8.21
N PHE A 55 -1.79 10.56 7.21
CA PHE A 55 -2.51 11.01 6.00
C PHE A 55 -1.86 12.19 5.27
N ASP A 56 -0.53 12.32 5.36
CA ASP A 56 0.27 13.27 4.59
C ASP A 56 1.21 12.50 3.65
N ALA A 57 0.66 12.09 2.50
CA ALA A 57 1.41 11.31 1.52
C ALA A 57 2.60 12.08 0.95
N ALA A 58 2.52 13.41 0.81
CA ALA A 58 3.63 14.22 0.33
C ALA A 58 4.82 14.19 1.29
N ASP A 59 4.56 14.29 2.59
CA ASP A 59 5.60 14.18 3.61
C ASP A 59 6.17 12.76 3.71
N LEU A 60 5.35 11.71 3.53
CA LEU A 60 5.86 10.34 3.39
C LEU A 60 6.77 10.16 2.16
N VAL A 61 6.43 10.77 1.02
CA VAL A 61 7.31 10.79 -0.17
C VAL A 61 8.64 11.50 0.11
N LYS A 62 8.62 12.59 0.90
CA LYS A 62 9.83 13.30 1.36
C LYS A 62 10.70 12.40 2.23
N LEU A 63 10.10 11.62 3.13
CA LEU A 63 10.78 10.66 4.00
C LEU A 63 11.18 9.36 3.28
N ASP A 64 10.82 9.21 2.01
CA ASP A 64 10.99 7.99 1.23
C ASP A 64 10.36 6.75 1.89
N LEU A 65 9.11 6.88 2.34
CA LEU A 65 8.37 5.83 3.03
C LEU A 65 7.03 5.50 2.36
N PRO A 66 6.70 4.22 2.14
CA PRO A 66 5.33 3.77 1.91
C PRO A 66 4.59 3.56 3.24
N TRP A 67 3.28 3.28 3.20
CA TRP A 67 2.50 2.95 4.41
C TRP A 67 2.46 1.42 4.64
N TRP A 68 3.63 0.80 4.76
CA TRP A 68 3.76 -0.64 5.02
C TRP A 68 4.57 -0.87 6.28
N SER A 69 4.52 -2.07 6.87
CA SER A 69 5.40 -2.38 7.99
C SER A 69 6.86 -2.28 7.60
N PHE A 70 7.68 -1.74 8.50
CA PHE A 70 9.10 -1.51 8.24
C PHE A 70 9.85 -2.79 7.86
N GLY A 71 9.47 -3.94 8.44
CA GLY A 71 10.04 -5.23 8.06
C GLY A 71 9.68 -5.65 6.63
N ALA A 72 8.47 -5.33 6.15
CA ALA A 72 8.09 -5.55 4.77
C ALA A 72 8.81 -4.57 3.83
N ILE A 73 8.99 -3.30 4.22
CA ILE A 73 9.79 -2.32 3.47
C ILE A 73 11.22 -2.84 3.27
N ASP A 74 11.86 -3.32 4.34
CA ASP A 74 13.23 -3.86 4.28
C ASP A 74 13.35 -5.12 3.41
N HIS A 75 12.27 -5.91 3.33
CA HIS A 75 12.19 -7.04 2.41
C HIS A 75 12.06 -6.57 0.96
N LEU A 76 11.15 -5.62 0.75
CA LEU A 76 10.95 -4.78 -0.43
C LEU A 76 12.25 -4.36 -1.09
N GLU A 77 12.97 -3.56 -0.32
CA GLU A 77 14.22 -2.91 -0.68
C GLU A 77 15.27 -3.94 -1.13
N ARG A 78 15.45 -5.03 -0.37
CA ARG A 78 16.42 -6.08 -0.70
C ARG A 78 16.06 -6.81 -2.00
N HIS A 79 14.79 -7.17 -2.18
CA HIS A 79 14.31 -7.83 -3.39
C HIS A 79 14.53 -6.96 -4.62
N LEU A 80 14.02 -5.72 -4.60
CA LEU A 80 14.13 -4.79 -5.72
C LEU A 80 15.60 -4.40 -6.02
N SER A 81 16.43 -4.25 -4.99
CA SER A 81 17.87 -3.98 -5.16
C SER A 81 18.59 -5.12 -5.88
N SER A 82 18.24 -6.38 -5.58
CA SER A 82 18.86 -7.54 -6.23
C SER A 82 18.61 -7.58 -7.75
N LEU A 83 17.52 -6.95 -8.20
CA LEU A 83 17.14 -6.84 -9.61
C LEU A 83 17.85 -5.70 -10.35
N SER A 84 18.77 -4.98 -9.68
CA SER A 84 19.65 -3.97 -10.29
C SER A 84 18.89 -2.91 -11.09
N GLY A 85 17.75 -2.43 -10.55
CA GLY A 85 16.93 -1.41 -11.17
C GLY A 85 16.07 -1.87 -12.36
N LYS A 86 16.07 -3.16 -12.70
CA LYS A 86 15.31 -3.72 -13.84
C LYS A 86 13.88 -4.16 -13.49
N ALA A 87 13.49 -4.02 -12.22
CA ALA A 87 12.21 -4.51 -11.74
C ALA A 87 11.03 -3.86 -12.50
N VAL A 88 10.06 -4.68 -12.88
CA VAL A 88 8.75 -4.27 -13.39
C VAL A 88 7.74 -4.54 -12.29
N VAL A 89 7.10 -3.48 -11.82
CA VAL A 89 6.26 -3.50 -10.63
C VAL A 89 4.83 -3.14 -10.97
N PHE A 90 3.90 -3.78 -10.28
CA PHE A 90 2.49 -3.44 -10.32
C PHE A 90 1.99 -3.16 -8.90
N GLU A 91 1.08 -2.20 -8.72
CA GLU A 91 0.38 -1.98 -7.46
C GLU A 91 -1.12 -1.73 -7.67
N TRP A 92 -1.95 -2.32 -6.81
CA TRP A 92 -3.32 -1.89 -6.55
C TRP A 92 -3.31 -0.99 -5.31
N GLY A 93 -3.76 0.25 -5.46
CA GLY A 93 -3.76 1.26 -4.41
C GLY A 93 -2.52 2.13 -4.55
N SER A 94 -2.75 3.42 -4.81
CA SER A 94 -1.69 4.36 -5.15
C SER A 94 -1.39 5.34 -4.00
N GLY A 95 -0.26 6.04 -4.07
CA GLY A 95 0.09 7.09 -3.13
C GLY A 95 1.60 7.24 -2.91
N ALA A 96 2.02 7.33 -1.65
CA ALA A 96 3.45 7.40 -1.30
C ALA A 96 4.22 6.13 -1.71
N SER A 97 3.56 4.96 -1.68
CA SER A 97 4.11 3.71 -2.21
C SER A 97 4.47 3.81 -3.68
N THR A 98 3.65 4.47 -4.50
CA THR A 98 3.91 4.67 -5.93
C THR A 98 5.25 5.35 -6.16
N ALA A 99 5.50 6.44 -5.43
CA ALA A 99 6.76 7.17 -5.50
C ALA A 99 7.94 6.36 -4.95
N TRP A 100 7.71 5.59 -3.88
CA TRP A 100 8.73 4.72 -3.29
C TRP A 100 9.17 3.62 -4.27
N LEU A 101 8.21 2.97 -4.95
CA LEU A 101 8.43 1.96 -5.99
C LEU A 101 9.10 2.56 -7.23
N ALA A 102 8.70 3.77 -7.63
CA ALA A 102 9.26 4.46 -8.78
C ALA A 102 10.77 4.71 -8.65
N LYS A 103 11.28 4.94 -7.44
CA LYS A 103 12.73 5.09 -7.20
C LYS A 103 13.51 3.77 -7.32
N ARG A 104 12.83 2.62 -7.29
CA ARG A 104 13.42 1.28 -7.09
C ARG A 104 13.12 0.31 -8.24
N SER A 105 12.57 0.80 -9.34
CA SER A 105 12.11 -0.06 -10.45
C SER A 105 12.27 0.62 -11.81
N ALA A 106 12.38 -0.20 -12.86
CA ALA A 106 12.41 0.27 -14.24
C ALA A 106 11.03 0.75 -14.69
N LYS A 107 9.96 0.15 -14.16
CA LYS A 107 8.58 0.47 -14.53
C LYS A 107 7.62 0.19 -13.37
N VAL A 108 6.69 1.10 -13.12
CA VAL A 108 5.57 0.92 -12.19
C VAL A 108 4.25 1.08 -12.92
N TYR A 109 3.34 0.12 -12.75
CA TYR A 109 1.92 0.25 -13.06
C TYR A 109 1.16 0.43 -11.75
N SER A 110 0.45 1.53 -11.59
CA SER A 110 -0.24 1.86 -10.34
C SER A 110 -1.73 2.08 -10.60
N LEU A 111 -2.59 1.29 -9.97
CA LEU A 111 -4.04 1.44 -10.08
C LEU A 111 -4.59 2.23 -8.91
N GLU A 112 -5.51 3.13 -9.23
CA GLU A 112 -6.28 3.86 -8.23
C GLU A 112 -7.77 3.85 -8.56
N HIS A 113 -8.60 3.57 -7.55
CA HIS A 113 -10.05 3.57 -7.68
C HIS A 113 -10.69 4.90 -7.32
N ASP A 114 -10.08 5.65 -6.40
CA ASP A 114 -10.59 6.95 -6.00
C ASP A 114 -10.07 8.05 -6.93
N ILE A 115 -10.98 8.73 -7.63
CA ILE A 115 -10.63 9.74 -8.64
C ILE A 115 -9.87 10.93 -8.03
N GLU A 116 -10.25 11.39 -6.85
CA GLU A 116 -9.61 12.53 -6.20
C GLU A 116 -8.24 12.15 -5.62
N TRP A 117 -8.15 10.94 -5.07
CA TRP A 117 -6.87 10.39 -4.63
C TRP A 117 -5.93 10.15 -5.82
N ALA A 118 -6.42 9.69 -6.97
CA ALA A 118 -5.62 9.55 -8.17
C ALA A 118 -5.03 10.88 -8.65
N LYS A 119 -5.79 11.98 -8.58
CA LYS A 119 -5.26 13.34 -8.84
C LYS A 119 -4.16 13.71 -7.85
N THR A 120 -4.35 13.39 -6.57
CA THR A 120 -3.35 13.61 -5.52
C THR A 120 -2.08 12.82 -5.81
N THR A 121 -2.18 11.52 -6.07
CA THR A 121 -1.06 10.65 -6.45
C THR A 121 -0.36 11.18 -7.69
N LYS A 122 -1.11 11.57 -8.73
CA LYS A 122 -0.54 12.14 -9.97
C LYS A 122 0.39 13.32 -9.67
N ASN A 123 0.01 14.19 -8.74
CA ASN A 123 0.85 15.31 -8.32
C ASN A 123 2.13 14.84 -7.58
N LEU A 124 2.03 13.83 -6.72
CA LEU A 124 3.17 13.25 -6.00
C LEU A 124 4.22 12.63 -6.93
N ILE A 125 3.78 12.09 -8.07
CA ILE A 125 4.64 11.32 -8.97
C ILE A 125 5.06 12.05 -10.25
N THR A 126 4.73 13.34 -10.40
CA THR A 126 4.99 14.14 -11.62
C THR A 126 6.42 14.02 -12.15
N LYS A 127 7.41 13.89 -11.27
CA LYS A 127 8.83 13.76 -11.65
C LYS A 127 9.25 12.36 -12.12
N TYR A 128 8.44 11.33 -11.87
CA TYR A 128 8.78 9.94 -12.19
C TYR A 128 8.18 9.52 -13.54
N LYS A 129 9.02 9.48 -14.57
CA LYS A 129 8.62 9.10 -15.94
C LYS A 129 8.36 7.61 -16.12
N ASN A 130 8.82 6.79 -15.18
CA ASN A 130 8.68 5.33 -15.18
C ASN A 130 7.35 4.84 -14.59
N VAL A 131 6.45 5.74 -14.16
CA VAL A 131 5.14 5.36 -13.60
C VAL A 131 4.03 5.51 -14.62
N LYS A 132 3.20 4.47 -14.77
CA LYS A 132 1.90 4.52 -15.44
C LYS A 132 0.82 4.42 -14.37
N LEU A 133 0.26 5.56 -13.97
CA LEU A 133 -0.92 5.64 -13.09
C LEU A 133 -2.19 5.47 -13.93
N ILE A 134 -3.07 4.57 -13.52
CA ILE A 134 -4.33 4.25 -14.21
C ILE A 134 -5.45 4.37 -13.18
N THR A 135 -6.46 5.18 -13.49
CA THR A 135 -7.62 5.40 -12.60
C THR A 135 -8.79 4.54 -13.07
N ILE A 136 -9.29 3.66 -12.21
CA ILE A 136 -10.39 2.75 -12.50
C ILE A 136 -11.40 2.83 -11.34
N PRO A 137 -12.42 3.70 -11.45
CA PRO A 137 -13.43 3.84 -10.41
C PRO A 137 -14.25 2.55 -10.23
N PRO A 138 -15.04 2.45 -9.15
CA PRO A 138 -15.95 1.32 -8.96
C PRO A 138 -16.89 1.14 -10.15
N ASP A 139 -17.28 -0.11 -10.41
CA ASP A 139 -18.12 -0.45 -11.56
C ASP A 139 -19.53 0.16 -11.41
N ASN A 140 -20.13 0.54 -12.53
CA ASN A 140 -21.49 1.10 -12.56
C ASN A 140 -22.57 0.03 -12.33
N THR A 141 -22.22 -1.24 -12.47
CA THR A 141 -23.10 -2.40 -12.33
C THR A 141 -22.50 -3.38 -11.35
N VAL A 142 -23.35 -4.00 -10.52
CA VAL A 142 -22.92 -4.96 -9.50
C VAL A 142 -23.58 -6.29 -9.81
N ASP A 143 -22.76 -7.33 -10.01
CA ASP A 143 -23.22 -8.71 -10.02
C ASP A 143 -23.09 -9.29 -8.60
N MET A 144 -24.23 -9.56 -7.98
CA MET A 144 -24.29 -10.10 -6.61
C MET A 144 -23.78 -11.55 -6.52
N PHE A 145 -23.66 -12.25 -7.65
CA PHE A 145 -23.06 -13.59 -7.70
C PHE A 145 -21.53 -13.54 -7.63
N GLU A 146 -20.90 -12.38 -7.89
CA GLU A 146 -19.45 -12.20 -7.82
C GLU A 146 -19.03 -11.46 -6.53
N ALA A 147 -19.43 -12.01 -5.38
CA ALA A 147 -19.27 -11.37 -4.07
C ALA A 147 -17.82 -10.98 -3.71
N GLU A 148 -16.81 -11.58 -4.33
CA GLU A 148 -15.40 -11.27 -4.09
C GLU A 148 -14.95 -9.89 -4.60
N TYR A 149 -15.67 -9.33 -5.59
CA TYR A 149 -15.44 -7.97 -6.09
C TYR A 149 -16.23 -6.91 -5.34
N ILE A 150 -17.15 -7.31 -4.46
CA ILE A 150 -18.02 -6.40 -3.72
C ILE A 150 -17.33 -5.93 -2.45
N SER A 151 -17.18 -4.61 -2.31
CA SER A 151 -16.56 -4.02 -1.14
C SER A 151 -17.49 -4.04 0.07
N ASN A 152 -16.95 -4.49 1.21
CA ASN A 152 -17.57 -4.37 2.53
C ASN A 152 -17.11 -3.11 3.31
N LYS A 153 -16.21 -2.29 2.74
CA LYS A 153 -15.62 -1.14 3.42
C LYS A 153 -16.64 0.00 3.58
N PRO A 154 -16.74 0.65 4.77
CA PRO A 154 -17.52 1.87 4.93
C PRO A 154 -17.19 2.92 3.85
N GLY A 155 -18.22 3.59 3.32
CA GLY A 155 -18.09 4.55 2.21
C GLY A 155 -18.05 3.93 0.81
N HIS A 156 -17.77 2.62 0.69
CA HIS A 156 -17.75 1.89 -0.59
C HIS A 156 -18.54 0.58 -0.48
N ARG A 157 -19.51 0.50 0.44
CA ARG A 157 -20.24 -0.75 0.69
C ARG A 157 -21.17 -1.05 -0.47
N GLY A 158 -21.11 -2.27 -0.99
CA GLY A 158 -21.95 -2.71 -2.11
C GLY A 158 -21.46 -2.26 -3.48
N LEU A 159 -20.35 -1.52 -3.57
CA LEU A 159 -19.73 -1.18 -4.84
C LEU A 159 -18.88 -2.35 -5.34
N SER A 160 -18.91 -2.59 -6.65
CA SER A 160 -18.08 -3.58 -7.33
C SER A 160 -16.76 -2.96 -7.79
N PHE A 161 -15.69 -3.75 -7.73
CA PHE A 161 -14.34 -3.38 -8.16
C PHE A 161 -13.77 -4.39 -9.15
N LYS A 162 -14.62 -5.04 -9.93
CA LYS A 162 -14.22 -6.11 -10.85
C LYS A 162 -13.26 -5.59 -11.92
N ASN A 163 -13.61 -4.49 -12.61
CA ASN A 163 -12.71 -3.92 -13.63
C ASN A 163 -11.39 -3.44 -13.00
N TYR A 164 -11.43 -2.93 -11.77
CA TYR A 164 -10.23 -2.54 -11.04
C TYR A 164 -9.32 -3.75 -10.75
N VAL A 165 -9.88 -4.86 -10.29
CA VAL A 165 -9.11 -6.10 -10.04
C VAL A 165 -8.60 -6.70 -11.34
N ASP A 166 -9.45 -6.83 -12.35
CA ASP A 166 -9.12 -7.52 -13.60
C ASP A 166 -8.19 -6.73 -14.51
N SER A 167 -8.03 -5.41 -14.30
CA SER A 167 -7.17 -4.55 -15.13
C SER A 167 -5.70 -4.98 -15.23
N ILE A 168 -5.20 -5.81 -14.31
CA ILE A 168 -3.87 -6.42 -14.43
C ILE A 168 -3.77 -7.32 -15.67
N ASN A 169 -4.89 -7.89 -16.12
CA ASN A 169 -4.96 -8.77 -17.27
C ASN A 169 -4.73 -8.04 -18.59
N ASP A 170 -5.13 -6.77 -18.66
CA ASP A 170 -4.96 -5.90 -19.83
C ASP A 170 -3.52 -5.40 -20.01
N ILE A 171 -2.65 -5.66 -19.02
CA ILE A 171 -1.25 -5.32 -19.08
C ILE A 171 -0.48 -6.54 -19.59
N ASP A 172 0.12 -6.37 -20.77
CA ASP A 172 1.03 -7.33 -21.38
C ASP A 172 2.43 -7.24 -20.72
N ALA A 173 2.49 -7.67 -19.46
CA ALA A 173 3.70 -7.80 -18.68
C ALA A 173 3.53 -8.84 -17.57
N GLN A 174 4.65 -9.41 -17.14
CA GLN A 174 4.76 -10.09 -15.85
C GLN A 174 5.57 -9.21 -14.89
N PHE A 175 5.40 -9.44 -13.59
CA PHE A 175 5.89 -8.55 -12.55
C PHE A 175 6.89 -9.22 -11.61
N ASP A 176 7.93 -8.48 -11.26
CA ASP A 176 8.90 -8.87 -10.23
C ASP A 176 8.36 -8.59 -8.81
N LEU A 177 7.40 -7.66 -8.72
CA LEU A 177 6.66 -7.31 -7.51
C LEU A 177 5.24 -6.90 -7.87
N ILE A 178 4.26 -7.47 -7.17
CA ILE A 178 2.86 -7.03 -7.17
C ILE A 178 2.49 -6.57 -5.76
N ALA A 179 2.15 -5.30 -5.57
CA ALA A 179 1.72 -4.75 -4.29
C ALA A 179 0.18 -4.64 -4.22
N ILE A 180 -0.42 -5.31 -3.24
CA ILE A 180 -1.86 -5.34 -3.00
C ILE A 180 -2.18 -4.45 -1.79
N ASP A 181 -2.50 -3.18 -2.06
CA ASP A 181 -2.84 -2.18 -1.05
C ASP A 181 -4.16 -1.41 -1.33
N GLY A 182 -5.01 -1.98 -2.16
CA GLY A 182 -6.23 -1.33 -2.65
C GLY A 182 -7.54 -1.88 -2.08
N ARG A 183 -8.50 -2.06 -2.98
CA ARG A 183 -9.80 -2.71 -2.73
C ARG A 183 -9.74 -4.18 -3.15
N CYS A 184 -10.68 -4.98 -2.64
CA CYS A 184 -10.86 -6.39 -2.99
C CYS A 184 -9.57 -7.21 -2.99
N LYS A 185 -8.72 -7.02 -1.95
CA LYS A 185 -7.36 -7.59 -1.85
C LYS A 185 -7.32 -9.12 -2.05
N SER A 186 -8.34 -9.85 -1.58
CA SER A 186 -8.47 -11.29 -1.78
C SER A 186 -8.63 -11.67 -3.26
N ALA A 187 -9.46 -10.94 -4.01
CA ALA A 187 -9.63 -11.13 -5.45
C ALA A 187 -8.37 -10.70 -6.23
N CYS A 188 -7.75 -9.57 -5.85
CA CYS A 188 -6.45 -9.15 -6.39
C CYS A 188 -5.38 -10.24 -6.25
N LEU A 189 -5.32 -10.92 -5.11
CA LEU A 189 -4.33 -11.96 -4.87
C LEU A 189 -4.52 -13.15 -5.83
N LYS A 190 -5.77 -13.56 -6.09
CA LYS A 190 -6.06 -14.67 -7.02
C LYS A 190 -5.52 -14.39 -8.42
N VAL A 191 -5.76 -13.19 -8.96
CA VAL A 191 -5.29 -12.81 -10.31
C VAL A 191 -3.81 -12.44 -10.34
N ALA A 192 -3.22 -12.01 -9.22
CA ALA A 192 -1.81 -11.63 -9.14
C ALA A 192 -0.87 -12.82 -9.43
N ILE A 193 -1.21 -14.01 -8.93
CA ILE A 193 -0.32 -15.19 -8.96
C ILE A 193 0.10 -15.54 -10.39
N SER A 194 -0.83 -15.52 -11.35
CA SER A 194 -0.57 -15.85 -12.76
C SER A 194 0.24 -14.77 -13.51
N LYS A 195 0.42 -13.59 -12.92
CA LYS A 195 1.12 -12.44 -13.50
C LYS A 195 2.51 -12.24 -12.89
N LEU A 196 2.94 -13.08 -11.96
CA LEU A 196 4.30 -13.05 -11.41
C LEU A 196 5.31 -13.61 -12.42
N LYS A 197 6.48 -12.97 -12.49
CA LYS A 197 7.67 -13.58 -13.08
C LYS A 197 8.18 -14.73 -12.19
N PRO A 198 8.99 -15.65 -12.72
CA PRO A 198 9.78 -16.55 -11.89
C PRO A 198 10.60 -15.76 -10.85
N GLY A 199 10.44 -16.08 -9.57
CA GLY A 199 11.08 -15.36 -8.47
C GLY A 199 10.41 -14.03 -8.09
N GLY A 200 9.31 -13.65 -8.75
CA GLY A 200 8.50 -12.49 -8.38
C GLY A 200 7.79 -12.71 -7.04
N ILE A 201 7.46 -11.60 -6.37
CA ILE A 201 6.84 -11.62 -5.04
C ILE A 201 5.56 -10.77 -4.99
N VAL A 202 4.68 -11.09 -4.04
CA VAL A 202 3.49 -10.27 -3.75
C VAL A 202 3.64 -9.62 -2.38
N LEU A 203 3.47 -8.30 -2.31
CA LEU A 203 3.21 -7.61 -1.05
C LEU A 203 1.70 -7.57 -0.81
N PHE A 204 1.25 -8.01 0.36
CA PHE A 204 -0.15 -7.95 0.78
C PHE A 204 -0.25 -7.12 2.06
N ASP A 205 -0.77 -5.89 1.94
CA ASP A 205 -0.83 -4.97 3.06
C ASP A 205 -2.09 -5.12 3.94
N ASP A 206 -1.98 -4.75 5.22
CA ASP A 206 -3.03 -4.92 6.25
C ASP A 206 -3.53 -6.38 6.31
N SER A 207 -2.57 -7.30 6.26
CA SER A 207 -2.79 -8.73 6.05
C SER A 207 -3.45 -9.41 7.23
N LYS A 208 -3.48 -8.80 8.42
CA LYS A 208 -4.06 -9.42 9.63
C LYS A 208 -5.58 -9.55 9.61
N ARG A 209 -6.29 -8.80 8.76
CA ARG A 209 -7.75 -8.76 8.78
C ARG A 209 -8.34 -10.14 8.45
N ASP A 210 -9.36 -10.55 9.19
CA ASP A 210 -9.96 -11.89 9.07
C ASP A 210 -10.39 -12.22 7.63
N ARG A 211 -11.04 -11.25 6.95
CA ARG A 211 -11.49 -11.37 5.56
C ARG A 211 -10.38 -11.69 4.53
N ASN A 212 -9.12 -11.51 4.90
CA ASN A 212 -7.98 -11.79 4.05
C ASN A 212 -7.37 -13.18 4.32
N GLN A 213 -7.63 -13.80 5.48
CA GLN A 213 -6.89 -15.01 5.90
C GLN A 213 -7.14 -16.21 4.99
N GLU A 214 -8.38 -16.38 4.55
CA GLU A 214 -8.76 -17.48 3.65
C GLU A 214 -7.98 -17.40 2.33
N ALA A 215 -7.95 -16.23 1.70
CA ALA A 215 -7.22 -16.03 0.44
C ALA A 215 -5.70 -16.18 0.62
N LEU A 216 -5.14 -15.71 1.73
CA LEU A 216 -3.72 -15.89 2.04
C LEU A 216 -3.37 -17.37 2.20
N ALA A 217 -4.21 -18.15 2.90
CA ALA A 217 -4.03 -19.58 3.10
C ALA A 217 -4.18 -20.38 1.79
N ALA A 218 -5.10 -19.98 0.91
CA ALA A 218 -5.37 -20.64 -0.36
C ALA A 218 -4.41 -20.26 -1.50
N SER A 219 -3.47 -19.33 -1.28
CA SER A 219 -2.62 -18.77 -2.34
C SER A 219 -1.53 -19.72 -2.87
N ASP A 220 -1.27 -20.83 -2.19
CA ASP A 220 -0.16 -21.76 -2.47
C ASP A 220 1.26 -21.15 -2.43
N LEU A 221 1.40 -19.90 -1.99
CA LEU A 221 2.67 -19.20 -1.82
C LEU A 221 3.20 -19.32 -0.38
N THR A 222 4.52 -19.27 -0.23
CA THR A 222 5.18 -19.13 1.07
C THR A 222 4.87 -17.76 1.66
N LEU A 223 4.19 -17.74 2.80
CA LEU A 223 3.74 -16.52 3.46
C LEU A 223 4.72 -16.07 4.56
N LYS A 224 5.30 -14.88 4.42
CA LYS A 224 6.10 -14.23 5.46
C LYS A 224 5.42 -12.98 6.00
N ARG A 225 5.10 -12.98 7.30
CA ARG A 225 4.36 -11.89 7.96
C ARG A 225 5.31 -10.94 8.69
N TYR A 226 5.13 -9.64 8.47
CA TYR A 226 5.90 -8.60 9.14
C TYR A 226 4.99 -7.73 10.01
N LYS A 227 5.05 -7.97 11.32
CA LYS A 227 4.37 -7.17 12.37
C LYS A 227 5.32 -6.12 12.93
N GLY A 228 4.79 -5.02 13.46
CA GLY A 228 5.57 -4.05 14.22
C GLY A 228 5.38 -2.60 13.76
N MET A 229 6.47 -1.84 13.74
CA MET A 229 6.45 -0.41 13.37
C MET A 229 5.96 -0.25 11.93
N VAL A 230 5.07 0.71 11.74
CA VAL A 230 4.58 1.17 10.43
C VAL A 230 4.69 2.69 10.43
N PRO A 231 5.10 3.32 9.31
CA PRO A 231 5.05 4.76 9.19
C PRO A 231 3.70 5.32 9.60
N CYS A 232 3.71 6.44 10.33
CA CYS A 232 2.51 7.16 10.80
C CYS A 232 1.66 6.46 11.87
N LEU A 233 1.86 5.17 12.17
CA LEU A 233 1.01 4.44 13.12
C LEU A 233 1.72 4.26 14.48
N PRO A 234 1.16 4.78 15.59
CA PRO A 234 1.77 4.64 16.92
C PRO A 234 1.53 3.27 17.59
N TYR A 235 1.06 2.27 16.83
CA TYR A 235 0.71 0.94 17.36
C TYR A 235 1.30 -0.19 16.51
N PHE A 236 1.63 -1.29 17.17
CA PHE A 236 2.44 -2.39 16.59
C PHE A 236 1.63 -3.59 16.12
N THR A 237 0.30 -3.51 16.17
CA THR A 237 -0.58 -4.61 15.77
C THR A 237 -0.79 -4.67 14.26
N TYR A 238 -0.32 -3.69 13.49
CA TYR A 238 -0.43 -3.69 12.03
C TYR A 238 0.48 -4.77 11.43
N GLU A 239 0.06 -5.33 10.29
CA GLU A 239 0.79 -6.41 9.64
C GLU A 239 0.76 -6.21 8.12
N THR A 240 1.93 -6.36 7.51
CA THR A 240 2.10 -6.46 6.07
C THR A 240 2.74 -7.82 5.78
N SER A 241 2.24 -8.55 4.80
CA SER A 241 2.77 -9.85 4.40
C SER A 241 3.49 -9.78 3.07
N VAL A 242 4.51 -10.61 2.90
CA VAL A 242 5.16 -10.86 1.61
C VAL A 242 4.99 -12.34 1.28
N LEU A 243 4.47 -12.61 0.09
CA LEU A 243 4.22 -13.94 -0.43
C LEU A 243 5.21 -14.23 -1.56
N MET A 244 5.78 -15.43 -1.56
CA MET A 244 6.84 -15.85 -2.47
C MET A 244 6.53 -17.25 -3.00
N SER A 245 7.01 -17.60 -4.19
CA SER A 245 6.92 -18.99 -4.66
C SER A 245 7.54 -19.95 -3.63
N LYS A 246 6.97 -21.15 -3.50
CA LYS A 246 7.59 -22.23 -2.72
C LYS A 246 8.91 -22.57 -3.40
N ASP A 247 10.02 -22.55 -2.66
CA ASP A 247 11.31 -22.93 -3.19
C ASP A 247 11.23 -24.39 -3.68
N SER A 248 11.55 -24.63 -4.95
CA SER A 248 11.57 -25.97 -5.55
C SER A 248 12.68 -26.89 -5.01
N ASN A 249 13.42 -26.47 -3.98
CA ASN A 249 14.56 -27.18 -3.38
C ASN A 249 14.36 -27.49 -1.88
N SER A 250 13.21 -28.05 -1.52
CA SER A 250 13.03 -28.72 -0.21
C SER A 250 12.36 -30.08 -0.39
N GLY A 251 12.99 -30.91 -1.23
CA GLY A 251 12.74 -32.34 -1.38
C GLY A 251 14.05 -33.10 -1.30
#